data_AF-A0A7V6Y768-F1
#
_entry.id   AF-A0A7V6Y768-F1
#
_cell.length_a   1.000
_cell.length_b   1.000
_cell.length_c   1.000
_cell.angle_alpha   90.00
_cell.angle_beta   90.00
_cell.angle_gamma   90.00
#
_symmetry.space_group_name_H-M   'P 1'
#
loop_
_entity.id
_entity.type
_entity.pdbx_description
1 polymer ?
#
loop_
_entity_poly.entity_id
_entity_poly.type
_entity_poly.pdbx_seq_one_letter_code
_entity_poly.pdbx_strand_id
1 'polypeptide(L)'
;MENRIFLGLDNGNAYTKSSEGFSCQSGFTKSDVEPITKQNLLIYQGIYYSIGNNRSSVQLDKTQTQDAFIISLAAIADAINKAGIEQKADVFLGVGLPIIHY
;
A
#
# COMPACT_ATOMS: atom_id res chain seq x y z
N MET A 1 5.46 7.25 -24.67
CA MET A 1 6.06 7.55 -23.36
C MET A 1 6.16 6.25 -22.61
N GLU A 2 7.26 6.00 -21.90
CA GLU A 2 7.32 4.85 -21.01
C GLU A 2 6.54 5.18 -19.73
N ASN A 3 5.54 4.36 -19.40
CA ASN A 3 4.74 4.51 -18.19
C ASN A 3 5.55 4.04 -16.98
N ARG A 4 6.54 4.83 -16.56
CA ARG A 4 7.43 4.52 -15.43
C ARG A 4 7.12 5.38 -14.23
N ILE A 5 7.01 4.76 -13.06
CA ILE A 5 6.82 5.44 -11.78
C ILE A 5 7.98 5.05 -10.86
N PHE A 6 8.66 6.05 -10.31
CA PHE A 6 9.63 5.84 -9.23
C PHE A 6 8.94 6.21 -7.92
N LEU A 7 8.74 5.23 -7.05
CA LEU A 7 7.96 5.40 -5.83
C LEU A 7 8.83 5.10 -4.62
N GLY A 8 9.10 6.13 -3.83
CA GLY A 8 9.61 5.94 -2.48
C GLY A 8 8.49 5.42 -1.60
N LEU A 9 8.68 4.29 -0.91
CA LEU A 9 7.66 3.67 -0.07
C LEU A 9 8.23 3.33 1.32
N ASP A 10 7.64 3.93 2.35
CA ASP A 10 7.95 3.68 3.76
C ASP A 10 6.77 2.98 4.44
N ASN A 11 6.91 1.67 4.63
CA ASN A 11 5.97 0.84 5.38
C ASN A 11 6.28 0.92 6.88
N GLY A 12 5.90 2.01 7.54
CA GLY A 12 6.01 2.15 8.99
C GLY A 12 5.10 1.19 9.75
N ASN A 13 5.31 1.04 11.06
CA ASN A 13 4.39 0.24 11.90
C ASN A 13 3.05 0.97 12.14
N ALA A 14 3.10 2.29 12.26
CA ALA A 14 1.92 3.11 12.50
C ALA A 14 1.32 3.67 11.21
N TYR A 15 2.17 4.10 10.27
CA TYR A 15 1.77 4.75 9.02
C TYR A 15 2.61 4.27 7.84
N THR A 16 1.93 4.01 6.73
CA THR A 16 2.56 3.78 5.44
C THR A 16 2.49 5.06 4.62
N LYS A 17 3.63 5.45 4.05
CA LYS A 17 3.81 6.72 3.33
C LYS A 17 4.47 6.49 1.98
N SER A 18 4.13 7.29 0.99
CA SER A 18 4.83 7.31 -0.30
C SER A 18 5.34 8.70 -0.69
N SER A 19 6.33 8.74 -1.61
CA SER A 19 6.85 9.99 -2.18
C SER A 19 5.77 10.81 -2.90
N GLU A 20 4.76 10.14 -3.47
CA GLU A 20 3.64 10.76 -4.19
C GLU A 20 2.52 11.26 -3.26
N GLY A 21 2.77 11.30 -1.95
CA GLY A 21 1.85 11.86 -0.96
C GLY A 21 0.78 10.91 -0.45
N PHE A 22 0.89 9.59 -0.70
CA PHE A 22 0.05 8.61 -0.01
C PHE A 22 0.43 8.59 1.47
N SER A 23 -0.56 8.61 2.36
CA SER A 23 -0.35 8.49 3.82
C SER A 23 -1.58 7.89 4.48
N CYS A 24 -1.43 6.70 5.06
CA CYS A 24 -2.51 6.02 5.78
C CYS A 24 -1.98 5.31 7.02
N GLN A 25 -2.87 4.99 7.97
CA GLN A 25 -2.51 4.05 9.03
C GLN A 25 -2.15 2.70 8.42
N SER A 26 -1.12 2.03 8.96
CA SER A 26 -0.57 0.79 8.40
C SER A 26 -1.42 -0.45 8.69
N GLY A 27 -2.75 -0.34 8.64
CA GLY A 27 -3.67 -1.47 8.79
C GLY A 27 -4.85 -1.38 7.82
N PHE A 28 -5.61 -2.47 7.75
CA PHE A 28 -6.79 -2.58 6.89
C PHE A 28 -7.81 -3.56 7.49
N THR A 29 -9.03 -3.51 6.95
CA THR A 29 -10.05 -4.55 7.17
C THR A 29 -10.22 -5.36 5.89
N LYS A 30 -10.07 -6.69 5.99
CA LYS A 30 -10.31 -7.64 4.90
C LYS A 30 -11.78 -8.05 4.88
N SER A 31 -12.39 -8.13 3.70
CA SER A 31 -13.74 -8.63 3.49
C SER A 31 -13.85 -9.41 2.18
N ASP A 32 -14.61 -10.51 2.20
CA ASP A 32 -14.98 -11.25 0.99
C ASP A 32 -16.20 -10.63 0.28
N VAL A 33 -16.88 -9.69 0.94
CA VAL A 33 -18.05 -8.96 0.43
C VAL A 33 -17.70 -7.49 0.23
N GLU A 34 -18.18 -6.90 -0.87
CA GLU A 34 -17.95 -5.49 -1.18
C GLU A 34 -18.49 -4.59 -0.05
N PRO A 35 -17.67 -3.71 0.54
CA PRO A 35 -18.11 -2.80 1.59
C PRO A 35 -18.99 -1.68 1.03
N ILE A 36 -19.84 -1.12 1.90
CA ILE A 36 -20.72 0.01 1.56
C ILE A 36 -19.89 1.25 1.18
N THR A 37 -18.80 1.51 1.92
CA THR A 37 -17.87 2.60 1.61
C THR A 37 -16.75 2.12 0.69
N LYS A 38 -16.48 2.89 -0.36
CA LYS A 38 -15.40 2.64 -1.33
C LYS A 38 -14.20 3.57 -1.16
N GLN A 39 -14.24 4.43 -0.15
CA GLN A 39 -13.11 5.32 0.15
C GLN A 39 -11.93 4.49 0.67
N ASN A 40 -10.74 4.71 0.09
CA ASN A 40 -9.53 3.95 0.41
C ASN A 40 -9.70 2.42 0.27
N LEU A 41 -10.48 1.98 -0.72
CA LEU A 41 -10.71 0.57 -0.99
C LEU A 41 -9.69 0.04 -2.00
N LEU A 42 -8.93 -0.97 -1.60
CA LEU A 42 -8.13 -1.79 -2.50
C LEU A 42 -8.89 -3.09 -2.81
N ILE A 43 -8.96 -3.45 -4.09
CA ILE A 43 -9.47 -4.74 -4.54
C ILE A 43 -8.29 -5.54 -5.09
N TYR A 44 -7.99 -6.68 -4.48
CA TYR A 44 -6.89 -7.53 -4.91
C TYR A 44 -7.33 -8.99 -4.88
N GLN A 45 -7.17 -9.69 -6.02
CA GLN A 45 -7.57 -11.09 -6.21
C GLN A 45 -9.04 -11.39 -5.79
N GLY A 46 -9.95 -10.45 -6.05
CA GLY A 46 -11.37 -10.59 -5.71
C GLY A 46 -11.70 -10.33 -4.23
N ILE A 47 -10.72 -9.94 -3.41
CA ILE A 47 -10.89 -9.60 -2.00
C ILE A 47 -10.88 -8.08 -1.83
N TYR A 48 -11.70 -7.60 -0.89
CA TYR A 48 -11.86 -6.18 -0.56
C TYR A 48 -11.05 -5.83 0.69
N TYR A 49 -10.22 -4.78 0.59
CA TYR A 49 -9.38 -4.29 1.67
C TYR A 49 -9.66 -2.81 1.92
N SER A 50 -10.32 -2.48 3.03
CA SER A 50 -10.51 -1.08 3.44
C SER A 50 -9.25 -0.58 4.16
N ILE A 51 -8.47 0.26 3.48
CA ILE A 51 -7.14 0.70 3.89
C ILE A 51 -7.23 1.87 4.88
N GLY A 52 -6.40 1.84 5.92
CA GLY A 52 -6.24 2.95 6.86
C GLY A 52 -7.31 3.03 7.95
N ASN A 53 -8.21 2.05 8.03
CA ASN A 53 -9.29 2.02 9.04
C ASN A 53 -8.82 1.58 10.43
N ASN A 54 -7.65 0.93 10.53
CA ASN A 54 -7.10 0.42 11.78
C ASN A 54 -5.59 0.67 11.83
N ARG A 55 -5.02 0.80 13.03
CA ARG A 55 -3.59 0.55 13.23
C ARG A 55 -3.36 -0.95 13.22
N SER A 56 -2.36 -1.40 12.47
CA SER A 56 -1.83 -2.76 12.69
C SER A 56 -1.30 -2.89 14.11
N SER A 57 -1.45 -4.08 14.69
CA SER A 57 -0.67 -4.45 15.86
C SER A 57 0.81 -4.28 15.54
N VAL A 58 1.61 -3.85 16.51
CA VAL A 58 3.05 -3.67 16.31
C VAL A 58 3.66 -5.02 15.93
N GLN A 59 4.00 -5.19 14.65
CA GLN A 59 4.76 -6.34 14.16
C GLN A 59 6.24 -5.94 14.14
N LEU A 60 7.05 -6.60 14.97
CA LEU A 60 8.50 -6.38 15.02
C LEU A 60 9.16 -6.83 13.70
N ASP A 61 8.64 -7.89 13.09
CA ASP A 61 9.06 -8.37 11.78
C ASP A 61 7.87 -8.31 10.81
N LYS A 62 7.96 -7.38 9.86
CA LYS A 62 6.92 -7.09 8.87
C LYS A 62 6.92 -8.07 7.69
N THR A 63 7.83 -9.04 7.66
CA THR A 63 7.91 -10.06 6.61
C THR A 63 7.06 -11.29 6.94
N GLN A 64 6.62 -11.43 8.19
CA GLN A 64 5.84 -12.59 8.65
C GLN A 64 4.40 -12.60 8.13
N THR A 65 3.87 -11.44 7.72
CA THR A 65 2.51 -11.30 7.18
C THR A 65 2.54 -10.63 5.82
N GLN A 66 1.46 -10.78 5.05
CA GLN A 66 1.30 -10.07 3.78
C GLN A 66 0.77 -8.63 3.97
N ASP A 67 0.70 -8.14 5.21
CA ASP A 67 0.05 -6.85 5.50
C ASP A 67 0.80 -5.69 4.82
N ALA A 68 2.14 -5.69 4.92
CA ALA A 68 2.99 -4.72 4.25
C ALA A 68 2.82 -4.79 2.72
N PHE A 69 2.69 -6.00 2.16
CA PHE A 69 2.44 -6.19 0.73
C PHE A 69 1.11 -5.58 0.31
N ILE A 70 0.01 -5.88 1.01
CA ILE A 70 -1.33 -5.36 0.70
C ILE A 70 -1.35 -3.83 0.76
N ILE A 71 -0.78 -3.22 1.80
CA ILE A 71 -0.76 -1.75 1.90
C ILE A 71 0.16 -1.13 0.84
N SER A 72 1.25 -1.80 0.48
CA SER A 72 2.11 -1.35 -0.63
C SER A 72 1.34 -1.28 -1.94
N LEU A 73 0.46 -2.25 -2.23
CA LEU A 73 -0.40 -2.21 -3.41
C LEU A 73 -1.33 -0.99 -3.43
N ALA A 74 -1.86 -0.59 -2.27
CA ALA A 74 -2.70 0.61 -2.17
C ALA A 74 -1.91 1.89 -2.50
N ALA A 75 -0.69 2.02 -1.97
CA ALA A 75 0.19 3.15 -2.26
C ALA A 75 0.63 3.19 -3.74
N ILE A 76 0.90 2.02 -4.34
CA ILE A 76 1.24 1.90 -5.75
C ILE A 76 0.06 2.29 -6.63
N ALA A 77 -1.15 1.81 -6.31
CA ALA A 77 -2.36 2.14 -7.05
C ALA A 77 -2.66 3.65 -6.97
N ASP A 78 -2.51 4.29 -5.81
CA ASP A 78 -2.64 5.74 -5.65
C ASP A 78 -1.65 6.51 -6.53
N ALA A 79 -0.39 6.09 -6.59
CA ALA A 79 0.62 6.71 -7.45
C ALA A 79 0.29 6.56 -8.95
N ILE A 80 -0.14 5.37 -9.38
CA ILE A 80 -0.58 5.11 -10.77
C ILE A 80 -1.78 6.00 -11.13
N ASN A 81 -2.76 6.09 -10.24
CA ASN A 81 -3.96 6.92 -10.43
C ASN A 81 -3.60 8.41 -10.53
N LYS A 82 -2.73 8.92 -9.65
CA LYS A 82 -2.25 10.31 -9.69
C LYS A 82 -1.47 10.63 -10.97
N ALA A 83 -0.73 9.66 -11.50
CA ALA A 83 -0.02 9.79 -12.76
C ALA A 83 -0.96 9.74 -14.00
N GLY A 84 -2.24 9.42 -13.82
CA GLY A 84 -3.21 9.31 -14.91
C GLY A 84 -2.93 8.13 -15.86
N ILE A 85 -2.27 7.08 -15.36
CA ILE A 85 -1.92 5.92 -16.18
C ILE A 85 -3.02 4.87 -16.06
N GLU A 86 -3.78 4.66 -17.14
CA GLU A 86 -4.89 3.69 -17.18
C GLU A 86 -4.47 2.29 -17.65
N GLN A 87 -3.26 2.16 -18.21
CA GLN A 87 -2.72 0.92 -18.76
C GLN A 87 -1.60 0.38 -17.87
N LYS A 88 -0.74 -0.50 -18.41
CA LYS A 88 0.41 -1.02 -17.68
C LYS A 88 1.38 0.12 -17.32
N ALA A 89 1.93 0.02 -16.11
CA ALA A 89 3.00 0.87 -15.60
C ALA A 89 4.12 0.00 -15.02
N ASP A 90 5.37 0.38 -15.28
CA ASP A 90 6.53 -0.15 -14.60
C ASP A 90 6.76 0.69 -13.34
N VAL A 91 6.69 0.07 -12.16
CA VAL A 91 6.86 0.76 -10.87
C VAL A 91 8.16 0.31 -10.22
N PHE A 92 9.08 1.26 -10.06
CA PHE A 92 10.36 1.06 -9.39
C PHE A 92 10.23 1.51 -7.94
N LEU A 93 10.30 0.55 -7.01
CA LEU A 93 10.14 0.81 -5.58
C LEU A 93 11.48 1.10 -4.90
N GLY A 94 11.59 2.28 -4.30
CA GLY A 94 12.61 2.60 -3.31
C GLY A 94 12.08 2.34 -1.91
N VAL A 95 12.54 1.27 -1.26
CA VAL A 95 12.11 0.88 0.10
C VAL A 95 13.24 0.97 1.11
N GLY A 96 12.88 1.04 2.39
CA GLY A 96 13.84 1.01 3.51
C GLY A 96 13.45 -0.01 4.56
N LEU A 97 14.46 -0.59 5.21
CA LEU A 97 14.32 -1.45 6.38
C LEU A 97 15.14 -0.86 7.54
N PRO A 98 14.74 -1.11 8.80
CA PRO A 98 15.59 -0.83 9.94
C PRO A 98 16.95 -1.53 9.77
N ILE A 99 18.02 -0.90 10.26
CA ILE A 99 19.40 -1.42 10.09
C ILE A 99 19.60 -2.84 10.62
N ILE A 100 18.79 -3.27 11.60
CA ILE A 100 18.82 -4.61 12.18
C ILE A 100 18.22 -5.70 11.28
N HIS A 101 17.59 -5.32 10.16
CA HIS A 101 16.91 -6.20 9.21
C HIS A 101 17.47 -6.07 7.79
N TYR A 102 18.66 -5.49 7.64
CA TYR A 102 19.41 -5.40 6.38
C TYR A 102 20.40 -6.55 6.27
#